data_AF-A0AAU7CRU6-F1
#
_entry.id   AF-A0AAU7CRU6-F1
#
_cell.length_a   1.000
_cell.length_b   1.000
_cell.length_c   1.000
_cell.angle_alpha   90.00
_cell.angle_beta   90.00
_cell.angle_gamma   90.00
#
_symmetry.space_group_name_H-M   'P 1'
#
loop_
_entity.id
_entity.type
_entity.pdbx_description
1 polymer ?
#
loop_
_entity_poly.entity_id
_entity_poly.type
_entity_poly.pdbx_seq_one_letter_code
_entity_poly.pdbx_strand_id
1 'polypeptide(L)' 'MATATKTTRSLKVLCPFCLARDSIILDLNDLRACVCSNCSEEFSPQDTLAKANELVAKWSQGVAWIESAPVVS' A
#
# COMPACT_ATOMS: atom_id res chain seq x y z
N MET A 1 -3.83 13.40 35.27
CA MET A 1 -4.13 13.31 33.82
C MET A 1 -4.36 11.86 33.48
N ALA A 2 -5.60 11.45 33.22
CA ALA A 2 -5.89 10.12 32.72
C ALA A 2 -5.56 10.11 31.22
N THR A 3 -4.44 9.49 30.85
CA THR A 3 -4.11 9.24 29.45
C THR A 3 -5.11 8.21 28.95
N ALA A 4 -6.10 8.64 28.18
CA ALA A 4 -7.03 7.73 27.54
C ALA A 4 -6.23 6.84 26.58
N THR A 5 -6.02 5.58 26.96
CA THR A 5 -5.43 4.57 26.10
C THR A 5 -6.41 4.33 24.97
N LYS A 6 -6.29 5.09 23.88
CA LYS A 6 -7.02 4.88 22.64
C LYS A 6 -6.72 3.44 22.23
N THR A 7 -7.67 2.53 22.40
CA THR A 7 -7.57 1.17 21.85
C THR A 7 -7.63 1.29 20.34
N THR A 8 -6.47 1.60 19.75
CA THR A 8 -6.27 1.65 18.30
C THR A 8 -6.51 0.25 17.80
N ARG A 9 -7.71 -0.01 17.28
CA ARG A 9 -8.00 -1.23 16.52
C ARG A 9 -7.13 -1.16 15.26
N SER A 10 -5.91 -1.63 15.38
CA SER A 10 -4.92 -1.62 14.32
C SER A 10 -5.21 -2.81 13.39
N LEU A 11 -5.50 -2.50 12.13
CA LEU A 11 -5.53 -3.50 11.08
C LEU A 11 -4.19 -3.46 10.36
N LYS A 12 -3.49 -4.59 10.38
CA LYS A 12 -2.24 -4.76 9.65
C LYS A 12 -2.55 -4.93 8.17
N VAL A 13 -2.18 -3.94 7.36
CA VAL A 13 -2.37 -3.94 5.91
C VAL A 13 -1.07 -3.64 5.16
N LEU A 14 -1.01 -4.06 3.90
CA LEU A 14 0.14 -3.86 3.00
C LEU A 14 0.30 -2.39 2.62
N CYS A 15 1.51 -1.84 2.74
CA CYS A 15 1.79 -0.50 2.24
C CYS A 15 1.84 -0.46 0.71
N PRO A 16 1.07 0.42 0.03
CA PRO A 16 1.06 0.49 -1.43
C PRO A 16 2.36 1.06 -2.03
N PHE A 17 3.18 1.76 -1.22
CA PHE A 17 4.41 2.42 -1.68
C PHE A 17 5.65 1.54 -1.53
N CYS A 18 5.88 0.98 -0.34
CA CYS A 18 7.05 0.14 -0.07
C CYS A 18 6.77 -1.36 -0.10
N LEU A 19 5.50 -1.76 -0.26
CA LEU A 19 5.05 -3.16 -0.28
C LEU A 19 5.41 -3.96 0.98
N ALA A 20 5.78 -3.27 2.08
CA ALA A 20 5.94 -3.89 3.37
C ALA A 20 4.58 -4.38 3.89
N ARG A 21 4.55 -5.61 4.39
CA ARG A 21 3.38 -6.18 5.07
C ARG A 21 3.26 -5.60 6.48
N ASP A 22 2.04 -5.57 6.98
CA ASP A 22 1.72 -5.21 8.37
C ASP A 22 2.27 -3.85 8.83
N SER A 23 2.55 -2.94 7.90
CA SER A 23 3.31 -1.72 8.17
C SER A 23 2.45 -0.47 8.34
N ILE A 24 1.13 -0.57 8.19
CA ILE A 24 0.21 0.56 8.33
C ILE A 24 -0.54 0.43 9.65
N ILE A 25 -0.53 1.50 10.45
CA ILE A 25 -1.37 1.64 11.63
C ILE A 25 -2.52 2.55 11.26
N LEU A 26 -3.73 1.99 11.19
CA LEU A 26 -4.96 2.74 10.89
C LEU A 26 -5.58 3.26 12.19
N ASP A 27 -5.84 4.56 12.27
CA ASP A 27 -6.79 5.08 13.24
C ASP A 27 -8.20 4.92 12.66
N LEU A 28 -9.01 4.00 13.21
CA LEU A 28 -10.37 3.80 12.72
C LEU A 28 -11.29 5.02 12.92
N ASN A 29 -10.86 6.03 13.68
CA ASN A 29 -11.58 7.30 13.80
C ASN A 29 -11.21 8.28 12.68
N ASP A 30 -10.09 8.07 11.99
CA ASP A 30 -9.63 8.91 10.89
C ASP A 30 -8.94 8.07 9.80
N LEU A 31 -9.73 7.60 8.84
CA LEU A 31 -9.27 6.82 7.70
C LEU A 31 -8.85 7.70 6.50
N ARG A 32 -8.78 9.03 6.68
CA ARG A 32 -8.43 9.95 5.58
C ARG A 32 -6.92 10.01 5.34
N ALA A 33 -6.13 9.76 6.38
CA ALA A 33 -4.67 9.75 6.33
C ALA A 33 -4.14 8.47 6.97
N CYS A 34 -3.36 7.72 6.20
CA CYS A 34 -2.68 6.51 6.64
C CYS A 34 -1.18 6.78 6.60
N VAL A 35 -0.44 6.35 7.63
CA VAL A 35 1.01 6.47 7.66
C VAL A 35 1.64 5.09 7.72
N CYS A 36 2.59 4.83 6.83
CA CYS A 36 3.38 3.62 6.85
C CYS A 36 4.54 3.74 7.86
N SER A 37 4.62 2.82 8.82
CA SER A 37 5.71 2.73 9.80
C SER A 37 7.07 2.32 9.22
N ASN A 38 7.10 1.75 8.00
CA ASN A 38 8.33 1.27 7.38
C ASN A 38 9.00 2.33 6.50
N CYS A 39 8.23 2.99 5.63
CA CYS A 39 8.75 4.01 4.71
C CYS A 39 8.36 5.44 5.08
N SER A 40 7.62 5.62 6.18
CA SER A 40 7.13 6.92 6.66
C SER A 40 6.23 7.68 5.68
N GLU A 41 5.73 7.01 4.63
CA GLU A 41 4.86 7.63 3.65
C GLU A 41 3.47 7.84 4.25
N GLU A 42 2.95 9.06 4.10
CA GLU A 42 1.56 9.42 4.40
C GLU A 42 0.73 9.37 3.11
N PHE A 43 -0.43 8.73 3.16
CA PHE A 43 -1.26 8.55 1.98
C PHE A 43 -2.74 8.40 2.33
N SER A 44 -3.59 8.78 1.38
CA SER A 44 -5.03 8.62 1.44
C SER A 44 -5.49 7.33 0.73
N PRO A 45 -6.77 6.94 0.87
CA PRO A 45 -7.36 5.90 0.04
C PRO A 45 -7.26 6.20 -1.47
N GLN A 46 -7.34 7.46 -1.88
CA GLN A 46 -7.22 7.88 -3.28
C GLN A 46 -5.79 7.66 -3.79
N ASP A 47 -4.78 8.00 -2.98
CA ASP A 47 -3.38 7.77 -3.32
C ASP A 47 -3.07 6.27 -3.45
N THR A 48 -3.68 5.46 -2.59
CA THR A 48 -3.59 3.99 -2.66
C THR A 48 -4.13 3.45 -3.98
N LEU A 49 -5.31 3.94 -4.41
CA LEU A 49 -5.92 3.54 -5.68
C LEU A 49 -5.07 4.00 -6.87
N ALA A 50 -4.56 5.24 -6.83
CA ALA A 50 -3.67 5.76 -7.87
C ALA A 50 -2.40 4.90 -7.98
N LYS A 51 -1.81 4.51 -6.83
CA LYS A 51 -0.62 3.67 -6.81
C LYS A 51 -0.89 2.25 -7.31
N ALA A 52 -2.05 1.69 -7.00
CA ALA A 52 -2.46 0.38 -7.53
C ALA A 52 -2.55 0.41 -9.06
N ASN A 53 -3.16 1.45 -9.65
CA ASN A 53 -3.26 1.61 -11.10
C ASN A 53 -1.87 1.77 -11.74
N GLU A 54 -0.97 2.53 -11.12
CA GLU A 54 0.42 2.67 -11.57
C GLU A 54 1.15 1.32 -11.58
N LEU A 55 1.00 0.53 -10.51
CA LEU A 55 1.61 -0.80 -10.41
C LEU A 55 1.04 -1.76 -11.45
N VAL A 56 -0.29 -1.78 -11.63
CA VAL A 56 -0.93 -2.60 -12.67
C VAL A 56 -0.35 -2.24 -14.04
N ALA A 57 -0.28 -0.96 -14.40
CA ALA A 57 0.27 -0.54 -15.69
C ALA A 57 1.73 -0.99 -15.88
N LYS A 58 2.57 -0.87 -14.85
CA LYS A 58 3.97 -1.31 -14.89
C LYS A 58 4.10 -2.82 -15.07
N TRP A 59 3.35 -3.60 -14.28
CA TRP A 59 3.40 -5.06 -14.37
C TRP A 59 2.81 -5.58 -15.68
N SER A 60 1.75 -4.94 -16.20
CA SER A 60 1.19 -5.27 -17.51
C SER A 60 2.21 -5.09 -18.64
N GLN A 61 3.04 -4.04 -18.60
CA GLN A 61 4.13 -3.87 -19.57
C GLN A 61 5.16 -5.00 -19.48
N GLY A 62 5.54 -5.40 -18.26
CA GLY A 62 6.47 -6.51 -18.04
C GLY A 62 5.91 -7.85 -18.56
N VAL A 63 4.64 -8.13 -18.31
CA VAL A 63 3.95 -9.33 -18.82
C VAL A 63 3.94 -9.33 -20.34
N ALA A 64 3.51 -8.23 -20.98
CA ALA A 64 3.48 -8.13 -22.44
C ALA A 64 4.87 -8.34 -23.07
N TRP A 65 5.92 -7.81 -22.44
CA TRP A 65 7.29 -8.05 -22.88
C TRP A 65 7.68 -9.53 -22.80
N ILE A 66 7.39 -10.20 -21.67
CA ILE A 66 7.65 -11.63 -21.50
C ILE A 66 6.89 -12.47 -22.53
N GLU A 67 5.61 -12.18 -22.73
CA GLU A 67 4.77 -12.88 -23.71
C GLU A 67 5.22 -12.68 -25.16
N SER A 68 5.88 -11.55 -25.46
CA SER A 68 6.45 -11.28 -26.77
C SER A 68 7.79 -12.01 -27.04
N ALA A 69 8.39 -12.62 -26.03
CA ALA A 69 9.69 -13.27 -26.17
C ALA A 69 9.58 -14.51 -27.07
N PRO A 70 10.53 -14.71 -28.02
CA PRO A 70 10.52 -15.88 -28.88
C PRO A 70 10.72 -17.14 -28.05
N VAL A 71 9.77 -18.07 -28.14
CA VAL A 71 9.89 -19.40 -27.52
C VAL A 71 10.91 -20.19 -28.32
N VAL A 72 12.15 -20.24 -27.85
CA VAL A 72 13.18 -21.11 -28.45
C VAL A 72 12.81 -22.54 -28.08
N SER A 73 12.19 -23.26 -29.02
CA SER A 73 11.82 -24.68 -28.88
C SER A 73 13.01 -25.58 -29.13
#